data_AF-A0A831QUG1-F1
#
_entry.id   AF-A0A831QUG1-F1
#
_cell.length_a   1.000
_cell.length_b   1.000
_cell.length_c   1.000
_cell.angle_alpha   90.00
_cell.angle_beta   90.00
_cell.angle_gamma   90.00
#
_symmetry.space_group_name_H-M   'P 1'
#
loop_
_entity.id
_entity.type
_entity.pdbx_description
1 polymer ?
#
loop_
_entity_poly.entity_id
_entity_poly.type
_entity_poly.pdbx_seq_one_letter_code
_entity_poly.pdbx_strand_id
1 'polypeptide(L)'
;MIKSSILFCTLSLSLFSCSTTKQARDDRKTVDGTWTLNDVGYEGSDGDFKAELFDDASAVCFEGSSWFFRDNNSTGSFTIQPGSLCSGGERNIRWSIIDNPNGGQQLQFKYIDEKKNDINGRTGYRLDVVSIAPSQMVLKSDVTVDGSPVSVVYEFSR
;
A
#
# COMPACT_ATOMS: atom_id res chain seq x y z
N MET A 1 -21.49 -0.95 -65.96
CA MET A 1 -21.72 -1.86 -64.82
C MET A 1 -20.45 -1.94 -63.99
N ILE A 2 -20.30 -1.12 -62.95
CA ILE A 2 -19.28 -1.33 -61.89
C ILE A 2 -19.94 -0.82 -60.60
N LYS A 3 -20.42 -1.73 -59.75
CA LYS A 3 -20.90 -1.43 -58.39
C LYS A 3 -19.72 -1.62 -57.44
N SER A 4 -19.07 -0.53 -57.08
CA SER A 4 -17.99 -0.53 -56.08
C SER A 4 -18.59 -0.81 -54.71
N SER A 5 -18.33 -2.01 -54.17
CA SER A 5 -18.70 -2.37 -52.79
C SER A 5 -17.50 -2.13 -51.89
N ILE A 6 -17.50 -0.99 -51.21
CA ILE A 6 -16.53 -0.67 -50.16
C ILE A 6 -16.99 -1.40 -48.89
N LEU A 7 -16.29 -2.49 -48.57
CA LEU A 7 -16.50 -3.26 -47.34
C LEU A 7 -15.80 -2.53 -46.18
N PHE A 8 -16.58 -1.78 -45.39
CA PHE A 8 -16.13 -1.19 -44.13
C PHE A 8 -16.02 -2.28 -43.06
N CYS A 9 -14.83 -2.84 -42.88
CA CYS A 9 -14.48 -3.60 -41.68
C CYS A 9 -14.19 -2.61 -40.54
N THR A 10 -15.23 -2.23 -39.79
CA THR A 10 -15.07 -1.53 -38.51
C THR A 10 -14.54 -2.51 -37.47
N LEU A 11 -13.23 -2.55 -37.33
CA LEU A 11 -12.54 -3.19 -36.21
C LEU A 11 -12.77 -2.35 -34.96
N SER A 12 -13.78 -2.71 -34.15
CA SER A 12 -14.00 -2.14 -32.82
C SER A 12 -12.86 -2.56 -31.89
N LEU A 13 -11.77 -1.80 -31.91
CA LEU A 13 -10.75 -1.80 -30.86
C LEU A 13 -11.36 -1.14 -29.61
N SER A 14 -11.93 -1.95 -28.71
CA SER A 14 -12.26 -1.53 -27.36
C SER A 14 -10.95 -1.24 -26.61
N LEU A 15 -10.60 0.05 -26.53
CA LEU A 15 -9.53 0.55 -25.69
C LEU A 15 -9.95 0.39 -24.22
N PHE A 16 -9.58 -0.73 -23.60
CA PHE A 16 -9.62 -0.83 -22.13
C PHE A 16 -8.52 0.08 -21.57
N SER A 17 -8.89 1.32 -21.27
CA SER A 17 -8.03 2.22 -20.51
C SER A 17 -7.96 1.72 -19.07
N CYS A 18 -6.74 1.43 -18.60
CA CYS A 18 -6.49 1.07 -17.21
C CYS A 18 -6.55 2.34 -16.35
N SER A 19 -7.75 2.80 -16.00
CA SER A 19 -7.96 3.95 -15.13
C SER A 19 -8.27 3.50 -13.71
N THR A 20 -7.68 4.16 -12.71
CA THR A 20 -8.01 3.95 -11.29
C THR A 20 -9.51 4.14 -11.04
N THR A 21 -10.12 3.19 -10.33
CA THR A 21 -11.56 3.23 -10.02
C THR A 21 -11.92 4.43 -9.15
N LYS A 22 -13.23 4.75 -9.09
CA LYS A 22 -13.75 5.79 -8.19
C LYS A 22 -13.43 5.47 -6.73
N GLN A 23 -13.58 4.21 -6.32
CA GLN A 23 -13.33 3.77 -4.94
C GLN A 23 -11.87 4.04 -4.54
N ALA A 24 -10.90 3.60 -5.35
CA ALA A 24 -9.49 3.85 -5.07
C ALA A 24 -9.14 5.35 -5.00
N ARG A 25 -9.83 6.21 -5.76
CA ARG A 25 -9.66 7.68 -5.67
C ARG A 25 -10.25 8.25 -4.38
N ASP A 26 -11.38 7.74 -3.92
CA ASP A 26 -12.03 8.22 -2.70
C ASP A 26 -11.27 7.73 -1.46
N ASP A 27 -10.81 6.47 -1.45
CA ASP A 27 -9.91 5.92 -0.42
C ASP A 27 -8.63 6.74 -0.31
N ARG A 28 -8.01 7.06 -1.46
CA ARG A 28 -6.79 7.88 -1.52
C ARG A 28 -6.97 9.25 -0.87
N LYS A 29 -8.13 9.90 -1.05
CA LYS A 29 -8.44 11.18 -0.37
C LYS A 29 -8.61 10.98 1.13
N THR A 30 -9.27 9.89 1.56
CA THR A 30 -9.47 9.63 2.99
C THR A 30 -8.15 9.33 3.71
N VAL A 31 -7.21 8.65 3.04
CA VAL A 31 -5.88 8.32 3.58
C VAL A 31 -4.97 9.55 3.72
N ASP A 32 -5.19 10.63 2.97
CA ASP A 32 -4.39 11.86 3.07
C ASP A 32 -4.36 12.39 4.52
N GLY A 33 -3.16 12.66 5.05
CA GLY A 33 -2.93 13.12 6.42
C GLY A 33 -1.98 12.24 7.22
N THR A 34 -1.93 12.50 8.53
CA THR A 34 -1.09 11.78 9.49
C THR A 34 -1.90 10.72 10.21
N TRP A 35 -1.32 9.55 10.39
CA TRP A 35 -1.88 8.39 11.07
C TRP A 35 -0.88 7.85 12.08
N THR A 36 -1.40 7.24 13.14
CA THR A 36 -0.61 6.44 14.09
C THR A 36 -0.94 4.99 13.88
N LEU A 37 0.08 4.14 13.70
CA LEU A 37 -0.09 2.69 13.71
C LEU A 37 -0.19 2.24 15.16
N ASN A 38 -1.37 1.84 15.60
CA ASN A 38 -1.61 1.50 17.00
C ASN A 38 -1.26 0.05 17.32
N ASP A 39 -1.50 -0.86 16.37
CA ASP A 39 -1.38 -2.30 16.59
C ASP A 39 -0.91 -3.00 15.31
N VAL A 40 -0.08 -4.04 15.50
CA VAL A 40 0.33 -4.96 14.45
C VAL A 40 0.01 -6.40 14.88
N GLY A 41 -1.14 -6.90 14.45
CA GLY A 41 -1.64 -8.23 14.77
C GLY A 41 -1.32 -9.30 13.71
N TYR A 42 -1.58 -10.57 14.06
CA TYR A 42 -1.40 -11.72 13.18
C TYR A 42 -2.68 -12.57 13.11
N GLU A 43 -3.12 -12.93 11.91
CA GLU A 43 -4.20 -13.88 11.69
C GLU A 43 -3.65 -15.27 11.35
N GLY A 44 -4.28 -16.33 11.89
CA GLY A 44 -4.00 -17.71 11.50
C GLY A 44 -2.91 -18.42 12.30
N SER A 45 -2.41 -17.81 13.37
CA SER A 45 -1.33 -18.38 14.17
C SER A 45 -1.22 -17.75 15.57
N ASP A 46 -1.19 -18.59 16.61
CA ASP A 46 -1.21 -18.18 18.03
C ASP A 46 0.17 -17.78 18.61
N GLY A 47 1.03 -17.09 17.85
CA GLY A 47 2.43 -16.83 18.24
C GLY A 47 2.89 -15.38 18.08
N ASP A 48 3.85 -14.97 18.91
CA ASP A 48 4.65 -13.75 18.70
C ASP A 48 5.64 -14.00 17.55
N PHE A 49 5.21 -13.73 16.31
CA PHE A 49 6.09 -13.88 15.17
C PHE A 49 7.12 -12.76 15.14
N LYS A 50 8.39 -13.11 15.11
CA LYS A 50 9.47 -12.17 14.79
C LYS A 50 9.49 -11.93 13.28
N ALA A 51 8.42 -11.33 12.76
CA ALA A 51 8.35 -10.93 11.37
C ALA A 51 9.12 -9.62 11.19
N GLU A 52 10.07 -9.62 10.25
CA GLU A 52 10.61 -8.40 9.68
C GLU A 52 9.58 -7.84 8.69
N LEU A 53 9.24 -6.56 8.85
CA LEU A 53 8.28 -5.89 7.99
C LEU A 53 9.01 -4.92 7.08
N PHE A 54 8.60 -4.95 5.81
CA PHE A 54 9.04 -4.04 4.77
C PHE A 54 10.57 -3.96 4.58
N ASP A 55 11.29 -5.04 4.89
CA ASP A 55 12.76 -5.11 4.83
C ASP A 55 13.47 -3.98 5.63
N ASP A 56 12.86 -3.53 6.74
CA ASP A 56 13.36 -2.41 7.54
C ASP A 56 13.52 -2.78 9.02
N ALA A 57 12.45 -3.24 9.68
CA ALA A 57 12.47 -3.52 11.12
C ALA A 57 11.51 -4.64 11.52
N SER A 58 11.67 -5.16 12.74
CA SER A 58 10.70 -6.09 13.32
C SER A 58 9.34 -5.43 13.52
N ALA A 59 8.25 -6.19 13.40
CA ALA A 59 6.87 -5.74 13.58
C ALA A 59 6.63 -4.86 14.83
N VAL A 60 7.20 -5.25 15.98
CA VAL A 60 7.09 -4.49 17.25
C VAL A 60 7.63 -3.06 17.16
N CYS A 61 8.52 -2.76 16.21
CA CYS A 61 9.03 -1.40 16.00
C CYS A 61 8.06 -0.51 15.22
N PHE A 62 7.08 -1.09 14.53
CA PHE A 62 6.08 -0.35 13.79
C PHE A 62 4.90 0.08 14.67
N GLU A 63 4.64 -0.59 15.78
CA GLU A 63 3.64 -0.14 16.76
C GLU A 63 4.05 1.22 17.36
N GLY A 64 3.10 2.16 17.39
CA GLY A 64 3.32 3.55 17.78
C GLY A 64 4.05 4.40 16.73
N SER A 65 4.35 3.86 15.54
CA SER A 65 4.93 4.66 14.45
C SER A 65 3.93 5.67 13.89
N SER A 66 4.44 6.82 13.44
CA SER A 66 3.63 7.86 12.79
C SER A 66 3.84 7.81 11.28
N TRP A 67 2.74 7.78 10.52
CA TRP A 67 2.72 7.69 9.06
C TRP A 67 2.04 8.92 8.48
N PHE A 68 2.72 9.61 7.57
CA PHE A 68 2.17 10.75 6.86
C PHE A 68 2.02 10.41 5.38
N PHE A 69 0.81 10.58 4.87
CA PHE A 69 0.47 10.37 3.48
C PHE A 69 0.03 11.68 2.84
N ARG A 70 0.71 12.10 1.77
CA ARG A 70 0.38 13.29 0.98
C ARG A 70 -0.15 12.89 -0.40
N ASP A 71 -1.44 13.12 -0.62
CA ASP A 71 -2.14 12.75 -1.84
C ASP A 71 -1.57 13.47 -3.08
N ASN A 72 -1.40 14.79 -3.00
CA ASN A 72 -1.18 15.65 -4.18
C ASN A 72 0.05 15.31 -5.05
N ASN A 73 1.04 14.59 -4.51
CA ASN A 73 2.24 14.19 -5.23
C ASN A 73 2.68 12.76 -4.90
N SER A 74 1.80 11.97 -4.27
CA SER A 74 2.05 10.59 -3.87
C SER A 74 3.24 10.40 -2.91
N THR A 75 3.69 11.45 -2.22
CA THR A 75 4.79 11.30 -1.24
C THR A 75 4.25 11.10 0.16
N GLY A 76 5.10 10.60 1.03
CA GLY A 76 4.79 10.41 2.44
C GLY A 76 6.05 10.07 3.19
N SER A 77 5.89 9.81 4.47
CA SER A 77 6.94 9.25 5.31
C SER A 77 6.34 8.44 6.43
N PHE A 78 7.14 7.59 7.06
CA PHE A 78 6.81 7.05 8.36
C PHE A 78 8.00 7.16 9.31
N THR A 79 7.72 7.30 10.59
CA THR A 79 8.73 7.45 11.64
C THR A 79 8.56 6.37 12.68
N ILE A 80 9.58 5.51 12.79
CA ILE A 80 9.72 4.56 13.90
C ILE A 80 10.34 5.31 15.08
N GLN A 81 9.75 5.14 16.25
CA GLN A 81 10.28 5.72 17.48
C GLN A 81 11.56 4.97 17.91
N PRO A 82 12.62 5.68 18.32
CA PRO A 82 13.81 5.02 18.84
C PRO A 82 13.49 4.30 20.14
N GLY A 83 14.00 3.09 20.29
CA GLY A 83 13.81 2.27 21.47
C GLY A 83 14.97 1.32 21.71
N SER A 84 14.93 0.57 22.81
CA SER A 84 15.96 -0.43 23.14
C SER A 84 16.12 -1.52 22.08
N LEU A 85 15.06 -1.80 21.31
CA LEU A 85 15.02 -2.82 20.26
C LEU A 85 14.94 -2.23 18.83
N CYS A 86 14.69 -0.92 18.70
CA CYS A 86 14.26 -0.31 17.45
C CYS A 86 15.17 0.84 17.05
N SER A 87 15.79 0.71 15.88
CA SER A 87 16.46 1.82 15.19
C SER A 87 15.41 2.79 14.69
N GLY A 88 15.17 3.84 15.49
CA GLY A 88 14.25 4.91 15.14
C GLY A 88 14.70 5.70 13.90
N GLY A 89 13.83 6.60 13.45
CA GLY A 89 14.12 7.49 12.33
C GLY A 89 12.98 7.59 11.32
N GLU A 90 13.11 8.54 10.40
CA GLU A 90 12.14 8.77 9.33
C GLU A 90 12.54 8.03 8.06
N ARG A 91 11.54 7.42 7.40
CA ARG A 91 11.67 6.79 6.09
C ARG A 91 10.76 7.51 5.11
N ASN A 92 11.32 8.02 4.02
CA ASN A 92 10.53 8.65 2.97
C ASN A 92 9.94 7.59 2.04
N ILE A 93 8.67 7.76 1.69
CA ILE A 93 7.95 6.83 0.82
C ILE A 93 7.24 7.54 -0.33
N ARG A 94 7.04 6.82 -1.43
CA ARG A 94 6.05 7.13 -2.45
C ARG A 94 4.94 6.09 -2.39
N TRP A 95 3.68 6.52 -2.34
CA TRP A 95 2.53 5.64 -2.09
C TRP A 95 1.36 5.90 -3.06
N SER A 96 0.46 4.93 -3.16
CA SER A 96 -0.80 5.06 -3.90
C SER A 96 -1.83 4.03 -3.45
N ILE A 97 -3.12 4.33 -3.60
CA ILE A 97 -4.18 3.31 -3.61
C ILE A 97 -4.37 2.81 -5.04
N ILE A 98 -4.36 1.50 -5.22
CA ILE A 98 -4.59 0.82 -6.50
C ILE A 98 -5.72 -0.20 -6.38
N ASP A 99 -6.30 -0.59 -7.50
CA ASP A 99 -7.24 -1.70 -7.54
C ASP A 99 -6.47 -3.03 -7.44
N ASN A 100 -6.92 -3.91 -6.54
CA ASN A 100 -6.38 -5.27 -6.45
C ASN A 100 -6.97 -6.12 -7.59
N PRO A 101 -6.17 -6.81 -8.42
CA PRO A 101 -6.67 -7.74 -9.43
C PRO A 101 -7.59 -8.84 -8.88
N ASN A 102 -7.42 -9.21 -7.61
CA ASN A 102 -8.22 -10.21 -6.91
C ASN A 102 -9.48 -9.61 -6.23
N GLY A 103 -9.72 -8.30 -6.39
CA GLY A 103 -10.85 -7.57 -5.82
C GLY A 103 -10.47 -6.70 -4.63
N GLY A 104 -11.16 -5.57 -4.47
CA GLY A 104 -10.85 -4.57 -3.45
C GLY A 104 -9.72 -3.61 -3.86
N GLN A 105 -9.15 -2.93 -2.88
CA GLN A 105 -8.09 -1.93 -3.07
C GLN A 105 -6.83 -2.37 -2.32
N GLN A 106 -5.66 -1.88 -2.76
CA GLN A 106 -4.41 -2.02 -2.03
C GLN A 106 -3.77 -0.66 -1.84
N LEU A 107 -3.26 -0.41 -0.63
CA LEU A 107 -2.24 0.60 -0.43
C LEU A 107 -0.91 0.00 -0.86
N GLN A 108 -0.23 0.65 -1.80
CA GLN A 108 1.14 0.28 -2.15
C GLN A 108 2.09 1.42 -1.86
N PHE A 109 3.31 1.11 -1.45
CA PHE A 109 4.36 2.10 -1.28
C PHE A 109 5.75 1.55 -1.60
N LYS A 110 6.70 2.45 -1.78
CA LYS A 110 8.13 2.14 -1.89
C LYS A 110 8.97 3.23 -1.25
N TYR A 111 10.17 2.88 -0.83
CA TYR A 111 11.11 3.84 -0.28
C TYR A 111 11.66 4.78 -1.35
N ILE A 112 11.90 6.03 -0.97
CA ILE A 112 12.50 7.05 -1.83
C ILE A 112 13.57 7.85 -1.10
N ASP A 113 14.52 8.43 -1.85
CA ASP A 113 15.47 9.41 -1.34
C ASP A 113 14.85 10.81 -1.24
N GLU A 114 15.60 11.79 -0.72
CA GLU A 114 15.20 13.20 -0.65
C GLU A 114 14.91 13.83 -2.03
N LYS A 115 15.52 13.29 -3.09
CA LYS A 115 15.30 13.67 -4.50
C LYS A 115 14.11 12.94 -5.12
N LYS A 116 13.39 12.13 -4.32
CA LYS A 116 12.22 11.33 -4.69
C LYS A 116 12.52 10.21 -5.69
N ASN A 117 13.77 9.78 -5.79
CA ASN A 117 14.16 8.59 -6.54
C ASN A 117 13.87 7.35 -5.73
N ASP A 118 13.49 6.28 -6.42
CA ASP A 118 13.39 4.95 -5.82
C ASP A 118 14.77 4.47 -5.37
N ILE A 119 14.87 4.01 -4.12
CA ILE A 119 16.13 3.50 -3.56
C ILE A 119 16.22 1.97 -3.54
N ASN A 120 15.11 1.26 -3.75
CA ASN A 120 15.06 -0.20 -3.77
C ASN A 120 14.84 -0.75 -5.19
N GLY A 121 14.94 0.10 -6.22
CA GLY A 121 15.11 -0.28 -7.63
C GLY A 121 13.92 -0.96 -8.31
N ARG A 122 12.86 -1.33 -7.56
CA ARG A 122 11.50 -1.77 -7.97
C ARG A 122 10.72 -2.46 -6.85
N THR A 123 11.38 -2.84 -5.74
CA THR A 123 10.68 -3.47 -4.61
C THR A 123 9.73 -2.45 -3.99
N GLY A 124 8.44 -2.79 -4.02
CA GLY A 124 7.38 -2.03 -3.38
C GLY A 124 6.53 -2.98 -2.56
N TYR A 125 5.96 -2.44 -1.50
CA TYR A 125 5.12 -3.17 -0.56
C TYR A 125 3.67 -2.92 -0.93
N ARG A 126 2.84 -3.94 -0.75
CA ARG A 126 1.40 -3.87 -1.01
C ARG A 126 0.67 -4.41 0.21
N LEU A 127 -0.34 -3.66 0.62
CA LEU A 127 -1.23 -4.02 1.69
C LEU A 127 -2.65 -3.94 1.17
N ASP A 128 -3.39 -5.02 1.33
CA ASP A 128 -4.83 -5.04 1.08
C ASP A 128 -5.53 -4.09 2.03
N VAL A 129 -6.43 -3.29 1.47
CA VAL A 129 -7.31 -2.42 2.23
C VAL A 129 -8.45 -3.28 2.78
N VAL A 130 -8.46 -3.49 4.10
CA VAL A 130 -9.58 -4.14 4.79
C VAL A 130 -10.69 -3.11 5.02
N SER A 131 -10.33 -1.93 5.53
CA SER A 131 -11.25 -0.80 5.65
C SER A 131 -10.52 0.54 5.71
N ILE A 132 -11.14 1.59 5.18
CA ILE A 132 -10.71 2.98 5.30
C ILE A 132 -11.91 3.83 5.73
N ALA A 133 -11.78 4.52 6.84
CA ALA A 133 -12.76 5.46 7.39
C ALA A 133 -12.06 6.78 7.75
N PRO A 134 -12.80 7.87 8.04
CA PRO A 134 -12.18 9.15 8.36
C PRO A 134 -11.24 9.14 9.57
N SER A 135 -11.37 8.22 10.53
CA SER A 135 -10.54 8.16 11.74
C SER A 135 -9.89 6.81 12.01
N GLN A 136 -10.11 5.82 11.13
CA GLN A 136 -9.58 4.46 11.28
C GLN A 136 -9.23 3.90 9.91
N MET A 137 -8.11 3.18 9.83
CA MET A 137 -7.70 2.46 8.63
C MET A 137 -7.13 1.11 9.06
N VAL A 138 -7.61 0.03 8.42
CA VAL A 138 -7.13 -1.32 8.64
C VAL A 138 -6.56 -1.85 7.33
N LEU A 139 -5.29 -2.22 7.37
CA LEU A 139 -4.55 -2.77 6.23
C LEU A 139 -4.11 -4.20 6.56
N LYS A 140 -3.86 -5.00 5.53
CA LYS A 140 -3.38 -6.38 5.68
C LYS A 140 -2.31 -6.72 4.67
N SER A 141 -1.30 -7.49 5.06
CA SER A 141 -0.34 -8.07 4.12
C SER A 141 0.00 -9.50 4.51
N ASP A 142 0.38 -10.31 3.53
CA ASP A 142 0.86 -11.66 3.80
C ASP A 142 2.38 -11.67 3.82
N VAL A 143 2.95 -12.16 4.92
CA VAL A 143 4.40 -12.39 5.07
C VAL A 143 4.66 -13.88 5.21
N THR A 144 5.87 -14.32 4.91
CA THR A 144 6.27 -15.72 5.14
C THR A 144 7.10 -15.79 6.43
N VAL A 145 6.65 -16.55 7.41
CA VAL A 145 7.40 -16.85 8.64
C VAL A 145 7.61 -18.35 8.73
N ASP A 146 8.86 -18.79 8.87
CA ASP A 146 9.24 -20.21 8.94
C ASP A 146 8.67 -21.06 7.78
N GLY A 147 8.54 -20.47 6.59
CA GLY A 147 8.01 -21.13 5.39
C GLY A 147 6.48 -21.22 5.33
N SER A 148 5.76 -20.68 6.32
CA SER A 148 4.29 -20.59 6.33
C SER A 148 3.82 -19.16 6.07
N PRO A 149 2.77 -18.96 5.26
CA PRO A 149 2.16 -17.64 5.10
C PRO A 149 1.44 -17.26 6.40
N VAL A 150 1.72 -16.06 6.90
CA VAL A 150 1.05 -15.43 8.03
C VAL A 150 0.51 -14.08 7.56
N SER A 151 -0.76 -13.82 7.81
CA SER A 151 -1.36 -12.52 7.49
C SER A 151 -1.10 -11.56 8.66
N VAL A 152 -0.47 -10.43 8.35
CA VAL A 152 -0.20 -9.33 9.28
C VAL A 152 -1.26 -8.25 9.09
N VAL A 153 -1.92 -7.86 10.17
CA VAL A 153 -2.97 -6.84 10.21
C VAL A 153 -2.44 -5.58 10.87
N TYR A 154 -2.72 -4.43 10.28
CA TYR A 154 -2.23 -3.13 10.73
C TYR A 154 -3.41 -2.22 11.05
N GLU A 155 -3.50 -1.75 12.28
CA GLU A 155 -4.59 -0.87 12.72
C GLU A 155 -4.12 0.56 12.96
N PHE A 156 -4.58 1.47 12.11
CA PHE A 156 -4.24 2.88 12.16
C PHE A 156 -5.39 3.73 12.70
N SER A 157 -5.04 4.83 13.37
CA SER A 157 -5.97 5.88 13.81
C SER A 157 -5.38 7.27 13.56
N ARG A 158 -6.21 8.31 13.54
CA ARG A 158 -5.78 9.71 13.49
C ARG A 158 -6.68 10.63 14.30
#